data_AF-A0A1R3UKS8-F1
#
_entry.id   AF-A0A1R3UKS8-F1
#
_cell.length_a   1.000
_cell.length_b   1.000
_cell.length_c   1.000
_cell.angle_alpha   90.00
_cell.angle_beta   90.00
_cell.angle_gamma   90.00
#
_symmetry.space_group_name_H-M   'P 1'
#
loop_
_entity.id
_entity.type
_entity.pdbx_description
1 polymer ?
#
loop_
_entity_poly.entity_id
_entity_poly.type
_entity_poly.pdbx_seq_one_letter_code
_entity_poly.pdbx_strand_id
1 'polypeptide(L)'
;MRWNPCHLPSIRQQMAHLMNDPATPLYALLPEDRVEFASLAHQLSAADLYWLTPAMTDLSMSSGQKLPDVRWVESNSPSPHGLAVFDGGVGAVEFGGSQLPVDALSWGPSPKGLRLWQWVRRDWVEAMLGLGEGQAATWMPSLIPAQGNTLPVSCETTPTDKALRTVVAALVSAWTIMGQPHLVDRSQVYPDGEERRALALVEESVTLVDLHDRLVPQVRHARS
;
A
#
# COMPACT_ATOMS: atom_id res chain seq x y z
N MET A 1 -3.02 6.19 16.06
CA MET A 1 -1.53 6.05 15.96
C MET A 1 -0.99 6.53 14.59
N ARG A 2 0.11 7.30 14.52
CA ARG A 2 0.80 7.61 13.24
C ARG A 2 1.77 6.48 12.88
N TRP A 3 1.75 6.03 11.64
CA TRP A 3 2.72 5.05 11.14
C TRP A 3 4.07 5.70 10.86
N ASN A 4 5.13 4.89 10.93
CA ASN A 4 6.49 5.29 10.64
C ASN A 4 7.07 4.30 9.61
N PRO A 5 7.77 4.78 8.56
CA PRO A 5 8.45 3.90 7.60
C PRO A 5 9.27 2.78 8.25
N CYS A 6 9.96 3.04 9.37
CA CYS A 6 10.82 2.02 10.00
C CYS A 6 10.06 0.78 10.48
N HIS A 7 8.76 0.92 10.81
CA HIS A 7 7.93 -0.18 11.31
C HIS A 7 7.33 -1.04 10.18
N LEU A 8 7.43 -0.62 8.91
CA LEU A 8 6.76 -1.32 7.81
C LEU A 8 7.21 -2.78 7.63
N PRO A 9 8.49 -3.16 7.82
CA PRO A 9 8.91 -4.56 7.79
C PRO A 9 8.20 -5.41 8.85
N SER A 10 8.08 -4.90 10.08
CA SER A 10 7.35 -5.55 11.17
C SER A 10 5.86 -5.68 10.85
N ILE A 11 5.24 -4.62 10.32
CA ILE A 11 3.83 -4.64 9.89
C ILE A 11 3.61 -5.71 8.81
N ARG A 12 4.45 -5.75 7.78
CA ARG A 12 4.38 -6.73 6.69
C ARG A 12 4.54 -8.17 7.21
N GLN A 13 5.48 -8.41 8.13
CA GLN A 13 5.67 -9.73 8.74
C GLN A 13 4.45 -10.14 9.57
N GLN A 14 3.90 -9.22 10.37
CA GLN A 14 2.68 -9.47 11.14
C GLN A 14 1.51 -9.85 10.22
N MET A 15 1.32 -9.12 9.12
CA MET A 15 0.28 -9.41 8.13
C MET A 15 0.46 -10.79 7.50
N ALA A 16 1.67 -11.10 7.03
CA ALA A 16 1.96 -12.40 6.42
C ALA A 16 1.78 -13.56 7.41
N HIS A 17 2.15 -13.36 8.68
CA HIS A 17 1.93 -14.35 9.73
C HIS A 17 0.43 -14.60 9.98
N LEU A 18 -0.35 -13.53 10.19
CA LEU A 18 -1.79 -13.63 10.45
C LEU A 18 -2.57 -14.23 9.27
N MET A 19 -2.17 -13.94 8.03
CA MET A 19 -2.80 -14.54 6.84
C MET A 19 -2.51 -16.03 6.70
N ASN A 20 -1.35 -16.49 7.19
CA ASN A 20 -1.01 -17.90 7.21
C ASN A 20 -1.63 -18.66 8.39
N ASP A 21 -2.18 -17.97 9.39
CA ASP A 21 -2.83 -18.59 10.54
C ASP A 21 -4.33 -18.83 10.25
N PRO A 22 -4.79 -20.05 9.94
CA PRO A 22 -6.19 -20.34 9.63
C PRO A 22 -7.15 -20.09 10.80
N ALA A 23 -6.64 -19.95 12.03
CA ALA A 23 -7.42 -19.68 13.23
C ALA A 23 -7.61 -18.17 13.50
N THR A 24 -7.02 -17.29 12.69
CA THR A 24 -7.17 -15.85 12.91
C THR A 24 -8.63 -15.40 12.82
N PRO A 25 -9.13 -14.58 13.77
CA PRO A 25 -10.47 -13.99 13.69
C PRO A 25 -10.67 -13.12 12.45
N LEU A 26 -9.58 -12.68 11.79
CA LEU A 26 -9.62 -11.87 10.59
C LEU A 26 -10.47 -12.50 9.47
N TYR A 27 -10.48 -13.83 9.35
CA TYR A 27 -11.30 -14.54 8.36
C TYR A 27 -12.81 -14.30 8.50
N ALA A 28 -13.29 -13.93 9.69
CA ALA A 28 -14.71 -13.62 9.88
C ALA A 28 -15.10 -12.24 9.30
N LEU A 29 -14.12 -11.37 9.05
CA LEU A 29 -14.34 -10.00 8.57
C LEU A 29 -14.16 -9.85 7.06
N LEU A 30 -13.55 -10.83 6.42
CA LEU A 30 -13.11 -10.71 5.03
C LEU A 30 -13.98 -11.55 4.10
N PRO A 31 -14.41 -11.00 2.95
CA PRO A 31 -15.28 -11.71 2.01
C PRO A 31 -14.54 -12.77 1.18
N GLU A 32 -13.21 -12.80 1.21
CA GLU A 32 -12.37 -13.61 0.30
C GLU A 32 -12.07 -15.03 0.81
N ASP A 33 -11.77 -15.94 -0.12
CA ASP A 33 -11.43 -17.33 0.16
C ASP A 33 -10.03 -17.47 0.80
N ARG A 34 -9.87 -18.47 1.68
CA ARG A 34 -8.62 -18.81 2.38
C ARG A 34 -7.45 -19.06 1.43
N VAL A 35 -7.73 -19.62 0.24
CA VAL A 35 -6.71 -19.88 -0.79
C VAL A 35 -6.06 -18.58 -1.27
N GLU A 36 -6.83 -17.49 -1.35
CA GLU A 36 -6.29 -16.20 -1.77
C GLU A 36 -5.39 -15.57 -0.70
N PHE A 37 -5.66 -15.82 0.58
CA PHE A 37 -4.84 -15.31 1.68
C PHE A 37 -3.47 -15.98 1.77
N ALA A 38 -3.37 -17.28 1.50
CA ALA A 38 -2.07 -17.94 1.43
C ALA A 38 -1.20 -17.36 0.30
N SER A 39 -1.81 -17.10 -0.88
CA SER A 39 -1.12 -16.43 -1.98
C SER A 39 -0.71 -15.00 -1.61
N LEU A 40 -1.55 -14.27 -0.89
CA LEU A 40 -1.26 -12.92 -0.42
C LEU A 40 -0.12 -12.90 0.60
N ALA A 41 -0.09 -13.85 1.54
CA ALA A 41 0.99 -13.97 2.50
C ALA A 41 2.33 -14.25 1.82
N HIS A 42 2.33 -15.11 0.79
CA HIS A 42 3.51 -15.34 -0.05
C HIS A 42 3.94 -14.06 -0.77
N GLN A 43 2.99 -13.35 -1.39
CA GLN A 43 3.25 -12.09 -2.08
C GLN A 43 3.88 -11.04 -1.13
N LEU A 44 3.34 -10.90 0.09
CA LEU A 44 3.87 -10.00 1.11
C LEU A 44 5.28 -10.40 1.54
N SER A 45 5.56 -11.68 1.68
CA SER A 45 6.89 -12.16 2.10
C SER A 45 7.98 -11.83 1.08
N ALA A 46 7.62 -11.75 -0.20
CA ALA A 46 8.52 -11.39 -1.30
C ALA A 46 8.49 -9.89 -1.66
N ALA A 47 7.65 -9.09 -1.00
CA ALA A 47 7.40 -7.71 -1.39
C ALA A 47 8.54 -6.77 -0.95
N ASP A 48 9.04 -6.00 -1.92
CA ASP A 48 9.83 -4.79 -1.66
C ASP A 48 8.94 -3.72 -1.01
N LEU A 49 9.51 -2.99 -0.05
CA LEU A 49 8.76 -2.05 0.78
C LEU A 49 8.97 -0.61 0.34
N TYR A 50 7.88 0.10 0.11
CA TYR A 50 7.87 1.50 -0.30
C TYR A 50 7.03 2.34 0.64
N TRP A 51 7.56 3.50 1.02
CA TRP A 51 6.81 4.51 1.74
C TRP A 51 6.76 5.79 0.91
N LEU A 52 5.56 6.21 0.54
CA LEU A 52 5.35 7.46 -0.20
C LEU A 52 4.98 8.55 0.80
N THR A 53 5.77 9.64 0.81
CA THR A 53 5.49 10.83 1.62
C THR A 53 4.17 11.48 1.20
N PRO A 54 3.55 12.33 2.05
CA PRO A 54 2.32 13.02 1.68
C PRO A 54 2.41 13.77 0.35
N ALA A 55 3.54 14.46 0.09
CA ALA A 55 3.75 15.18 -1.15
C ALA A 55 3.82 14.25 -2.37
N MET A 56 4.48 13.09 -2.23
CA MET A 56 4.54 12.07 -3.27
C MET A 56 3.16 11.42 -3.52
N THR A 57 2.39 11.15 -2.46
CA THR A 57 1.01 10.66 -2.54
C THR A 57 0.12 11.65 -3.30
N ASP A 58 0.15 12.93 -2.93
CA ASP A 58 -0.64 14.00 -3.57
C ASP A 58 -0.28 14.17 -5.05
N LEU A 59 1.02 14.14 -5.37
CA LEU A 59 1.47 14.21 -6.76
C LEU A 59 1.01 12.99 -7.57
N SER A 60 1.10 11.80 -6.98
CA SER A 60 0.67 10.55 -7.62
C SER A 60 -0.85 10.55 -7.88
N MET A 61 -1.65 11.01 -6.92
CA MET A 61 -3.10 11.15 -7.08
C MET A 61 -3.45 12.17 -8.16
N SER A 62 -2.89 13.38 -8.09
CA SER A 62 -3.19 14.45 -9.04
C SER A 62 -2.72 14.16 -10.46
N SER A 63 -1.60 13.46 -10.62
CA SER A 63 -1.07 13.02 -11.91
C SER A 63 -1.88 11.83 -12.46
N GLY A 64 -2.24 10.87 -11.60
CA GLY A 64 -3.10 9.74 -11.94
C GLY A 64 -4.47 10.18 -12.49
N GLN A 65 -5.09 11.21 -11.89
CA GLN A 65 -6.35 11.78 -12.37
C GLN A 65 -6.28 12.36 -13.79
N LYS A 66 -5.08 12.75 -14.26
CA LYS A 66 -4.85 13.31 -15.60
C LYS A 66 -4.56 12.24 -16.64
N LEU A 67 -4.41 10.97 -16.24
CA LEU A 67 -4.18 9.88 -17.18
C LEU A 67 -5.46 9.61 -18.00
N PRO A 68 -5.42 9.74 -19.33
CA PRO A 68 -6.59 9.48 -20.17
C PRO A 68 -7.03 8.02 -20.05
N ASP A 69 -6.04 7.12 -20.04
CA ASP A 69 -6.18 5.67 -19.83
C ASP A 69 -5.24 5.23 -18.71
N VAL A 70 -5.70 4.31 -17.87
CA VAL A 70 -4.85 3.70 -16.84
C VAL A 70 -4.26 2.42 -17.41
N ARG A 71 -3.09 2.55 -18.03
CA ARG A 71 -2.35 1.42 -18.59
C ARG A 71 -1.18 1.10 -17.68
N TRP A 72 -0.98 -0.19 -17.42
CA TRP A 72 0.16 -0.67 -16.65
C TRP A 72 0.92 -1.68 -17.50
N VAL A 73 2.22 -1.74 -17.29
CA VAL A 73 3.13 -2.74 -17.86
C VAL A 73 4.00 -3.20 -16.71
N GLU A 74 4.27 -4.50 -16.59
CA GLU A 74 5.07 -5.06 -15.50
C GLU A 74 6.46 -4.40 -15.42
N SER A 75 7.07 -4.06 -16.57
CA SER A 75 8.35 -3.34 -16.62
C SER A 75 8.32 -1.93 -16.02
N ASN A 76 7.15 -1.35 -15.77
CA ASN A 76 7.02 -0.04 -15.15
C ASN A 76 7.00 -0.13 -13.63
N SER A 77 6.74 -1.30 -13.05
CA SER A 77 6.74 -1.43 -11.59
C SER A 77 8.19 -1.33 -11.07
N PRO A 78 8.40 -0.72 -9.89
CA PRO A 78 9.72 -0.58 -9.32
C PRO A 78 10.31 -1.92 -8.84
N SER A 79 9.44 -2.92 -8.65
CA SER A 79 9.76 -4.30 -8.31
C SER A 79 8.67 -5.25 -8.81
N PRO A 80 8.96 -6.55 -9.02
CA PRO A 80 7.95 -7.54 -9.38
C PRO A 80 6.90 -7.73 -8.29
N HIS A 81 7.30 -7.71 -7.02
CA HIS A 81 6.43 -7.78 -5.85
C HIS A 81 6.70 -6.56 -4.98
N GLY A 82 5.65 -5.86 -4.57
CA GLY A 82 5.83 -4.69 -3.72
C GLY A 82 4.64 -4.40 -2.82
N LEU A 83 4.92 -3.66 -1.76
CA LEU A 83 3.96 -3.07 -0.83
C LEU A 83 4.30 -1.59 -0.68
N ALA A 84 3.40 -0.72 -1.13
CA ALA A 84 3.52 0.73 -1.00
C ALA A 84 2.49 1.26 -0.01
N VAL A 85 2.95 1.96 1.02
CA VAL A 85 2.11 2.77 1.90
C VAL A 85 2.07 4.20 1.37
N PHE A 86 0.86 4.74 1.22
CA PHE A 86 0.63 6.10 0.78
C PHE A 86 0.22 6.94 1.98
N ASP A 87 1.12 7.79 2.47
CA ASP A 87 0.77 8.69 3.57
C ASP A 87 -0.29 9.68 3.09
N GLY A 88 -1.48 9.65 3.70
CA GLY A 88 -2.68 10.37 3.27
C GLY A 88 -3.71 9.53 2.50
N GLY A 89 -3.34 8.31 2.06
CA GLY A 89 -4.21 7.38 1.34
C GLY A 89 -4.43 7.71 -0.15
N VAL A 90 -4.95 6.73 -0.90
CA VAL A 90 -5.20 6.80 -2.35
C VAL A 90 -6.59 6.31 -2.71
N GLY A 91 -7.59 7.20 -2.59
CA GLY A 91 -8.98 6.85 -2.89
C GLY A 91 -9.65 6.06 -1.76
N ALA A 92 -10.67 5.28 -2.10
CA ALA A 92 -11.46 4.54 -1.14
C ALA A 92 -11.91 3.18 -1.69
N VAL A 93 -12.19 2.25 -0.80
CA VAL A 93 -12.68 0.90 -1.08
C VAL A 93 -13.88 0.60 -0.18
N GLU A 94 -14.83 -0.19 -0.70
CA GLU A 94 -15.93 -0.68 0.11
C GLU A 94 -15.45 -1.79 1.05
N PHE A 95 -15.74 -1.64 2.35
CA PHE A 95 -15.42 -2.61 3.38
C PHE A 95 -16.55 -2.63 4.41
N GLY A 96 -17.18 -3.78 4.61
CA GLY A 96 -18.29 -3.93 5.58
C GLY A 96 -19.46 -2.95 5.35
N GLY A 97 -19.74 -2.58 4.10
CA GLY A 97 -20.78 -1.60 3.74
C GLY A 97 -20.40 -0.13 3.96
N SER A 98 -19.16 0.15 4.35
CA SER A 98 -18.61 1.51 4.50
C SER A 98 -17.53 1.78 3.46
N GLN A 99 -17.35 3.04 3.08
CA GLN A 99 -16.23 3.47 2.23
C GLN A 99 -15.04 3.83 3.12
N LEU A 100 -13.97 3.04 3.07
CA LEU A 100 -12.75 3.27 3.85
C LEU A 100 -11.63 3.73 2.91
N PRO A 101 -10.74 4.65 3.36
CA PRO A 101 -9.63 5.10 2.55
C PRO A 101 -8.62 3.96 2.32
N VAL A 102 -8.07 3.89 1.12
CA VAL A 102 -7.03 2.91 0.79
C VAL A 102 -5.68 3.47 1.22
N ASP A 103 -5.08 2.93 2.27
CA ASP A 103 -3.84 3.45 2.86
C ASP A 103 -2.57 2.77 2.29
N ALA A 104 -2.71 1.56 1.75
CA ALA A 104 -1.61 0.87 1.10
C ALA A 104 -2.09 0.02 -0.07
N LEU A 105 -1.15 -0.30 -0.96
CA LEU A 105 -1.33 -1.19 -2.09
C LEU A 105 -0.21 -2.23 -2.10
N SER A 106 -0.54 -3.49 -2.32
CA SER A 106 0.47 -4.48 -2.67
C SER A 106 0.19 -5.11 -4.02
N TRP A 107 1.26 -5.38 -4.77
CA TRP A 107 1.18 -5.98 -6.08
C TRP A 107 2.11 -7.17 -6.23
N GLY A 108 1.81 -8.04 -7.20
CA GLY A 108 2.63 -9.17 -7.58
C GLY A 108 2.12 -9.84 -8.87
N PRO A 109 2.94 -10.67 -9.50
CA PRO A 109 2.54 -11.44 -10.68
C PRO A 109 1.47 -12.48 -10.32
N SER A 110 0.59 -12.73 -11.29
CA SER A 110 -0.47 -13.73 -11.26
C SER A 110 -0.57 -14.38 -12.65
N PRO A 111 -1.02 -15.64 -12.78
CA PRO A 111 -1.22 -16.28 -14.08
C PRO A 111 -2.13 -15.50 -15.05
N LYS A 112 -3.00 -14.62 -14.52
CA LYS A 112 -3.93 -13.79 -15.30
C LYS A 112 -3.49 -12.32 -15.41
N GLY A 113 -2.38 -11.92 -14.79
CA GLY A 113 -1.80 -10.58 -14.88
C GLY A 113 -1.21 -10.08 -13.57
N LEU A 114 -1.51 -8.84 -13.17
CA LEU A 114 -1.07 -8.30 -11.89
C LEU A 114 -2.13 -8.56 -10.82
N ARG A 115 -1.79 -9.24 -9.74
CA ARG A 115 -2.61 -9.23 -8.54
C ARG A 115 -2.34 -7.93 -7.80
N LEU A 116 -3.38 -7.16 -7.51
CA LEU A 116 -3.35 -5.92 -6.74
C LEU A 116 -4.27 -6.07 -5.53
N TRP A 117 -3.73 -5.81 -4.34
CA TRP A 117 -4.50 -5.76 -3.10
C TRP A 117 -4.59 -4.34 -2.57
N GLN A 118 -5.79 -3.96 -2.17
CA GLN A 118 -6.10 -2.71 -1.49
C GLN A 118 -6.15 -2.96 0.01
N TRP A 119 -5.47 -2.10 0.77
CA TRP A 119 -5.36 -2.25 2.20
C TRP A 119 -5.88 -1.02 2.92
N VAL A 120 -6.58 -1.25 4.02
CA VAL A 120 -7.12 -0.20 4.90
C VAL A 120 -6.45 -0.29 6.26
N ARG A 121 -6.31 0.83 6.96
CA ARG A 121 -5.79 0.81 8.33
C ARG A 121 -6.77 0.15 9.31
N ARG A 122 -6.18 -0.45 10.35
CA ARG A 122 -6.90 -1.01 11.49
C ARG A 122 -7.81 -0.02 12.20
N ASP A 123 -7.35 1.22 12.42
CA ASP A 123 -8.12 2.21 13.16
C ASP A 123 -9.39 2.65 12.42
N TRP A 124 -9.37 2.65 11.08
CA TRP A 124 -10.59 2.82 10.29
C TRP A 124 -11.60 1.70 10.52
N VAL A 125 -11.12 0.45 10.58
CA VAL A 125 -11.99 -0.72 10.80
C VAL A 125 -12.47 -0.77 12.26
N GLU A 126 -11.63 -0.45 13.25
CA GLU A 126 -12.04 -0.33 14.65
C GLU A 126 -13.14 0.73 14.79
N ALA A 127 -12.96 1.91 14.19
CA ALA A 127 -13.97 2.96 14.20
C ALA A 127 -15.28 2.53 13.53
N MET A 128 -15.20 1.85 12.37
CA MET A 128 -16.36 1.30 11.67
C MET A 128 -17.12 0.28 12.53
N LEU A 129 -16.41 -0.56 13.27
CA LEU A 129 -16.99 -1.60 14.14
C LEU A 129 -17.42 -1.05 15.52
N GLY A 130 -17.20 0.23 15.81
CA GLY A 130 -17.47 0.82 17.12
C GLY A 130 -16.56 0.30 18.24
N LEU A 131 -15.37 -0.18 17.89
CA LEU A 131 -14.34 -0.63 18.83
C LEU A 131 -13.50 0.58 19.31
N GLY A 132 -12.96 0.49 20.52
CA GLY A 132 -12.01 1.49 21.01
C GLY A 132 -10.66 1.42 20.30
N GLU A 133 -9.91 2.53 20.27
CA GLU A 133 -8.57 2.57 19.63
C GLU A 133 -7.65 1.49 20.22
N GLY A 134 -7.13 0.62 19.34
CA GLY A 134 -6.21 -0.46 19.71
C GLY A 134 -6.87 -1.67 20.36
N GLN A 135 -8.19 -1.69 20.54
CA GLN A 135 -8.90 -2.83 21.12
C GLN A 135 -8.75 -4.11 20.29
N ALA A 136 -8.56 -3.97 18.98
CA ALA A 136 -8.37 -5.09 18.07
C ALA A 136 -6.89 -5.40 17.79
N ALA A 137 -5.95 -4.70 18.43
CA ALA A 137 -4.53 -4.79 18.06
C ALA A 137 -3.91 -6.18 18.25
N THR A 138 -4.50 -7.02 19.10
CA THR A 138 -4.02 -8.37 19.40
C THR A 138 -4.42 -9.42 18.36
N TRP A 139 -5.47 -9.19 17.59
CA TRP A 139 -6.00 -10.16 16.61
C TRP A 139 -6.16 -9.58 15.20
N MET A 140 -6.05 -8.27 15.05
CA MET A 140 -6.18 -7.56 13.78
C MET A 140 -4.83 -6.89 13.41
N PRO A 141 -4.30 -7.16 12.20
CA PRO A 141 -3.08 -6.51 11.75
C PRO A 141 -3.28 -5.00 11.62
N SER A 142 -2.18 -4.24 11.61
CA SER A 142 -2.24 -2.78 11.40
C SER A 142 -2.83 -2.42 10.02
N LEU A 143 -2.59 -3.25 9.01
CA LEU A 143 -3.13 -3.16 7.65
C LEU A 143 -4.04 -4.36 7.39
N ILE A 144 -5.28 -4.10 7.01
CA ILE A 144 -6.32 -5.10 6.75
C ILE A 144 -6.54 -5.17 5.24
N PRO A 145 -6.49 -6.36 4.62
CA PRO A 145 -6.77 -6.49 3.20
C PRO A 145 -8.27 -6.25 2.98
N ALA A 146 -8.62 -5.28 2.14
CA ALA A 146 -10.01 -4.95 1.88
C ALA A 146 -10.53 -5.62 0.60
N GLN A 147 -9.74 -5.58 -0.47
CA GLN A 147 -10.15 -6.11 -1.77
C GLN A 147 -8.95 -6.50 -2.62
N GLY A 148 -9.01 -7.69 -3.23
CA GLY A 148 -8.01 -8.16 -4.18
C GLY A 148 -8.56 -8.17 -5.60
N ASN A 149 -7.83 -7.57 -6.54
CA ASN A 149 -8.18 -7.52 -7.95
C ASN A 149 -7.07 -8.13 -8.80
N THR A 150 -7.43 -8.80 -9.89
CA THR A 150 -6.45 -9.21 -10.90
C THR A 150 -6.61 -8.32 -12.13
N LEU A 151 -5.60 -7.49 -12.37
CA LEU A 151 -5.54 -6.62 -13.53
C LEU A 151 -4.92 -7.40 -14.70
N PRO A 152 -5.60 -7.51 -15.86
CA PRO A 152 -5.03 -8.20 -17.02
C PRO A 152 -3.80 -7.45 -17.54
N VAL A 153 -2.83 -8.20 -18.08
CA VAL A 153 -1.60 -7.65 -18.71
C VAL A 153 -1.89 -6.89 -20.01
N SER A 154 -3.12 -6.98 -20.55
CA SER A 154 -3.45 -6.33 -21.82
C SER A 154 -3.49 -4.81 -21.67
N CYS A 155 -2.74 -4.12 -22.53
CA CYS A 155 -2.58 -2.67 -22.61
C CYS A 155 -3.88 -1.89 -22.93
N GLU A 156 -5.04 -2.56 -22.95
CA GLU A 156 -6.26 -2.10 -23.62
C GLU A 156 -7.46 -1.91 -22.69
N THR A 157 -7.45 -2.46 -21.48
CA THR A 157 -8.62 -2.37 -20.59
C THR A 157 -8.30 -1.56 -19.33
N THR A 158 -8.75 -0.30 -19.33
CA THR A 158 -8.84 0.49 -18.09
C THR A 158 -9.95 -0.12 -17.20
N PRO A 159 -9.76 -0.20 -15.87
CA PRO A 159 -10.83 -0.63 -14.97
C PRO A 159 -12.10 0.21 -15.18
N THR A 160 -13.25 -0.45 -15.32
CA THR A 160 -14.56 0.23 -15.46
C THR A 160 -15.06 0.78 -14.13
N ASP A 161 -14.71 0.09 -13.03
CA ASP A 161 -14.99 0.56 -11.68
C ASP A 161 -14.19 1.84 -11.38
N LYS A 162 -14.89 2.90 -10.97
CA LYS A 162 -14.29 4.23 -10.78
C LYS A 162 -13.35 4.27 -9.57
N ALA A 163 -13.68 3.55 -8.50
CA ALA A 163 -12.87 3.51 -7.29
C ALA A 163 -11.54 2.80 -7.58
N LEU A 164 -11.60 1.60 -8.16
CA LEU A 164 -10.44 0.85 -8.60
C LEU A 164 -9.62 1.63 -9.64
N ARG A 165 -10.26 2.28 -10.62
CA ARG A 165 -9.55 3.12 -11.60
C ARG A 165 -8.74 4.22 -10.91
N THR A 166 -9.28 4.86 -9.89
CA THR A 166 -8.59 5.93 -9.15
C THR A 166 -7.34 5.38 -8.45
N VAL A 167 -7.49 4.25 -7.75
CA VAL A 167 -6.41 3.57 -7.05
C VAL A 167 -5.30 3.12 -8.01
N VAL A 168 -5.67 2.46 -9.12
CA VAL A 168 -4.71 1.99 -10.12
C VAL A 168 -4.02 3.17 -10.82
N ALA A 169 -4.74 4.26 -11.11
CA ALA A 169 -4.14 5.46 -11.70
C ALA A 169 -3.08 6.08 -10.78
N ALA A 170 -3.37 6.17 -9.48
CA ALA A 170 -2.43 6.66 -8.49
C ALA A 170 -1.18 5.77 -8.41
N LEU A 171 -1.37 4.44 -8.40
CA LEU A 171 -0.27 3.47 -8.39
C LEU A 171 0.63 3.57 -9.63
N VAL A 172 0.03 3.56 -10.82
CA VAL A 172 0.77 3.68 -12.10
C VAL A 172 1.52 5.01 -12.17
N SER A 173 0.89 6.10 -11.70
CA SER A 173 1.55 7.39 -11.60
C SER A 173 2.72 7.36 -10.64
N ALA A 174 2.54 6.77 -9.45
CA ALA A 174 3.60 6.61 -8.46
C ALA A 174 4.80 5.85 -9.03
N TRP A 175 4.56 4.71 -9.67
CA TRP A 175 5.60 3.93 -10.35
C TRP A 175 6.35 4.74 -11.42
N THR A 176 5.61 5.48 -12.24
CA THR A 176 6.18 6.33 -13.28
C THR A 176 7.08 7.41 -12.68
N ILE A 177 6.60 8.12 -11.66
CA ILE A 177 7.35 9.19 -10.98
C ILE A 177 8.57 8.60 -10.28
N MET A 178 8.44 7.46 -9.61
CA MET A 178 9.56 6.74 -9.00
C MET A 178 10.64 6.44 -10.03
N GLY A 179 10.29 6.06 -11.26
CA GLY A 179 11.23 5.80 -12.35
C GLY A 179 11.97 7.04 -12.87
N GLN A 180 11.62 8.26 -12.41
CA GLN A 180 12.27 9.51 -12.81
C GLN A 180 13.31 9.96 -11.76
N PRO A 181 14.60 9.64 -11.92
CA PRO A 181 15.62 9.91 -10.90
C PRO A 181 15.87 11.41 -10.64
N HIS A 182 15.34 12.30 -11.49
CA HIS A 182 15.46 13.74 -11.34
C HIS A 182 14.26 14.38 -10.62
N LEU A 183 13.20 13.61 -10.32
CA LEU A 183 12.00 14.08 -9.61
C LEU A 183 11.93 13.57 -8.17
N VAL A 184 12.51 12.40 -7.89
CA VAL A 184 12.39 11.74 -6.59
C VAL A 184 13.72 11.54 -5.89
N ASP A 185 13.71 11.78 -4.59
CA ASP A 185 14.74 11.27 -3.68
C ASP A 185 14.31 9.88 -3.19
N ARG A 186 15.20 8.90 -3.38
CA ARG A 186 15.04 7.55 -2.84
C ARG A 186 16.05 7.35 -1.73
N SER A 187 15.58 7.17 -0.51
CA SER A 187 16.44 6.83 0.64
C SER A 187 16.01 5.50 1.24
N GLN A 188 16.97 4.80 1.84
CA GLN A 188 16.71 3.56 2.56
C GLN A 188 16.55 3.88 4.05
N VAL A 189 15.38 3.55 4.59
CA VAL A 189 15.11 3.59 6.02
C VAL A 189 15.18 2.17 6.55
N TYR A 190 15.93 1.98 7.63
CA TYR A 190 16.06 0.68 8.27
C TYR A 190 15.23 0.63 9.55
N PRO A 191 14.76 -0.55 9.96
CA PRO A 191 14.23 -0.77 11.31
C PRO A 191 15.21 -0.27 12.36
N ASP A 192 14.66 0.21 13.48
CA ASP A 192 15.44 0.67 14.62
C ASP A 192 16.19 -0.50 15.30
N GLY A 193 17.00 -0.19 16.32
CA GLY A 193 17.82 -1.22 16.96
C GLY A 193 17.02 -2.33 17.67
N GLU A 194 15.79 -2.07 18.09
CA GLU A 194 14.93 -3.07 18.73
C GLU A 194 14.21 -3.93 17.68
N GLU A 195 13.59 -3.31 16.69
CA GLU A 195 12.93 -3.99 15.58
C GLU A 195 13.93 -4.80 14.74
N ARG A 196 15.13 -4.26 14.48
CA ARG A 196 16.18 -5.00 13.76
C ARG A 196 16.62 -6.26 14.49
N ARG A 197 16.62 -6.24 15.83
CA ARG A 197 16.91 -7.44 16.65
C ARG A 197 15.75 -8.45 16.59
N ALA A 198 14.51 -7.98 16.55
CA ALA A 198 13.35 -8.85 16.34
C ALA A 198 13.32 -9.46 14.93
N LEU A 199 13.80 -8.72 13.93
CA LEU A 199 13.85 -9.08 12.51
C LEU A 199 15.18 -9.75 12.08
N ALA A 200 16.04 -10.15 13.03
CA ALA A 200 17.48 -10.44 12.86
C ALA A 200 17.90 -11.46 11.78
N LEU A 201 16.97 -12.04 11.03
CA LEU A 201 17.21 -12.95 9.92
C LEU A 201 17.16 -12.27 8.53
N VAL A 202 16.65 -11.03 8.42
CA VAL A 202 16.51 -10.36 7.12
C VAL A 202 16.88 -8.87 7.24
N GLU A 203 17.89 -8.42 6.50
CA GLU A 203 18.20 -6.99 6.35
C GLU A 203 17.16 -6.33 5.45
N GLU A 204 15.98 -6.05 6.02
CA GLU A 204 14.91 -5.38 5.29
C GLU A 204 15.04 -3.88 5.43
N SER A 205 15.05 -3.21 4.28
CA SER A 205 15.02 -1.76 4.19
C SER A 205 13.73 -1.32 3.53
N VAL A 206 13.27 -0.14 3.92
CA VAL A 206 12.11 0.51 3.33
C VAL A 206 12.61 1.62 2.43
N THR A 207 12.22 1.57 1.16
CA THR A 207 12.49 2.65 0.22
C THR A 207 11.53 3.80 0.50
N LEU A 208 12.03 4.82 1.18
CA LEU A 208 11.33 6.09 1.32
C LEU A 208 11.42 6.84 -0.02
N VAL A 209 10.26 7.16 -0.58
CA VAL A 209 10.12 7.90 -1.84
C VAL A 209 9.56 9.28 -1.52
N ASP A 210 10.41 10.28 -1.69
CA ASP A 210 10.04 11.68 -1.51
C ASP A 210 10.27 12.47 -2.81
N LEU A 211 9.59 13.61 -2.93
CA LEU A 211 9.87 14.55 -4.02
C LEU A 211 11.13 15.33 -3.68
N HIS A 212 11.98 15.55 -4.68
CA HIS A 212 13.12 16.45 -4.50
C HIS A 212 12.65 17.82 -3.97
N ASP A 213 13.38 18.38 -3.00
CA ASP A 213 13.10 19.68 -2.35
C ASP A 213 12.80 20.82 -3.32
N ARG A 214 13.31 20.74 -4.56
CA ARG A 214 13.10 21.75 -5.61
C ARG A 214 11.67 21.78 -6.17
N LEU A 215 10.88 20.74 -5.94
CA LEU A 215 9.53 20.58 -6.46
C LEU A 215 8.45 20.90 -5.43
N VAL A 216 8.81 20.99 -4.14
CA VAL A 216 7.89 21.44 -3.09
C VAL A 216 7.72 22.96 -3.26
N PRO A 217 6.53 23.46 -3.60
CA PRO A 217 6.30 24.90 -3.65
C PRO A 217 6.64 25.47 -2.27
N GLN A 218 7.64 26.36 -2.20
CA GLN A 218 7.91 27.06 -0.96
C GLN A 218 6.66 27.87 -0.62
N VAL A 219 5.86 27.38 0.33
CA VAL A 219 4.77 28.14 0.92
C VAL A 219 5.44 29.27 1.68
N ARG A 220 5.68 30.38 0.99
CA ARG A 220 6.14 31.62 1.61
C ARG A 220 5.02 32.04 2.54
N HIS A 221 5.20 31.80 3.83
CA HIS A 221 4.37 32.44 4.84
C HIS A 221 4.50 33.94 4.66
N ALA A 222 3.45 34.55 4.07
CA ALA A 222 3.26 35.97 4.12
C ALA A 222 3.15 36.33 5.61
N ARG A 223 4.23 36.90 6.16
CA ARG A 223 4.16 37.56 7.46
C ARG A 223 3.15 38.69 7.31
N SER A 224 1.99 38.53 7.95
CA SER A 224 1.06 39.61 8.21
C SER A 224 1.43 40.28 9.53
#